data_AF-A0A453FD39-F1
#
_entry.id   AF-A0A453FD39-F1
#
_cell.length_a   1.000
_cell.length_b   1.000
_cell.length_c   1.000
_cell.angle_alpha   90.00
_cell.angle_beta   90.00
_cell.angle_gamma   90.00
#
_symmetry.space_group_name_H-M   'P 1'
#
loop_
_entity.id
_entity.type
_entity.pdbx_description
1 polymer ?
#
loop_
_entity_poly.entity_id
_entity_poly.type
_entity_poly.pdbx_seq_one_letter_code
_entity_poly.pdbx_strand_id
1 'polypeptide(L)'
;MDAIHINCQEVLEDKPELSRWTLKYAILGRDVEFSWLARNMTPTKNQKIHWRSLEGLPNRGAVRFFPKSSSSCRVQLTVAYEVPEILTPVASVSSKRARI
;
A
#
# COMPACT_ATOMS: atom_id res chain seq x y z
N MET A 1 7.12 16.17 12.80
CA MET A 1 6.33 15.02 12.35
C MET A 1 6.79 14.73 10.95
N ASP A 2 7.47 13.60 10.75
CA ASP A 2 7.97 13.22 9.44
C ASP A 2 6.77 12.83 8.56
N ALA A 3 6.51 13.61 7.52
CA ALA A 3 5.38 13.38 6.64
C ALA A 3 5.67 12.19 5.73
N ILE A 4 4.69 11.31 5.58
CA ILE A 4 4.72 10.23 4.58
C ILE A 4 4.13 10.78 3.29
N HIS A 5 4.91 10.79 2.20
CA HIS A 5 4.48 11.23 0.89
C HIS A 5 4.33 10.03 -0.04
N ILE A 6 3.11 9.78 -0.53
CA ILE A 6 2.80 8.73 -1.49
C ILE A 6 2.28 9.38 -2.77
N ASN A 7 2.96 9.13 -3.88
CA ASN A 7 2.61 9.68 -5.19
C ASN A 7 2.44 8.56 -6.22
N CYS A 8 1.35 8.63 -7.00
CA CYS A 8 1.20 7.86 -8.23
C CYS A 8 1.84 8.67 -9.37
N GLN A 9 2.84 8.12 -10.04
CA GLN A 9 3.60 8.82 -11.08
C GLN A 9 3.00 8.63 -12.47
N GLU A 10 2.58 7.41 -12.79
CA GLU A 10 2.13 7.06 -14.13
C GLU A 10 1.11 5.92 -14.04
N VAL A 11 -0.02 6.09 -14.74
CA VAL A 11 -0.86 4.98 -15.17
C VAL A 11 -0.46 4.72 -16.61
N LEU A 12 0.07 3.53 -16.91
CA LEU A 12 0.57 3.22 -18.25
C LEU A 12 -0.63 3.22 -19.23
N GLU A 13 -0.61 4.09 -20.24
CA GLU A 13 -1.76 4.27 -21.16
C GLU A 13 -2.20 2.95 -21.81
N ASP A 14 -1.25 2.09 -22.18
CA ASP A 14 -1.51 0.79 -22.79
C ASP A 14 -1.91 -0.31 -21.79
N LYS A 15 -1.69 -0.07 -20.50
CA LYS A 15 -1.87 -1.06 -19.41
C LYS A 15 -2.54 -0.39 -18.22
N PRO A 16 -3.84 -0.06 -18.31
CA PRO A 16 -4.56 0.71 -17.29
C PRO A 16 -4.66 -0.02 -15.93
N GLU A 17 -4.41 -1.32 -15.89
CA GLU A 17 -4.31 -2.08 -14.67
C GLU A 17 -3.00 -1.84 -13.92
N LEU A 18 -1.99 -1.23 -14.55
CA LEU A 18 -0.69 -0.98 -13.98
C LEU A 18 -0.51 0.49 -13.60
N SER A 19 0.06 0.72 -12.43
CA SER A 19 0.40 2.06 -11.95
C SER A 19 1.73 2.05 -11.22
N ARG A 20 2.55 3.08 -11.43
CA ARG A 20 3.83 3.26 -10.75
C ARG A 20 3.67 4.20 -9.56
N TRP A 21 4.17 3.77 -8.41
CA TRP A 21 4.04 4.48 -7.15
C TRP A 21 5.40 4.75 -6.52
N THR A 22 5.47 5.83 -5.76
CA THR A 22 6.63 6.18 -4.94
C THR A 22 6.19 6.58 -3.53
N LEU A 23 6.92 6.11 -2.53
CA LEU A 23 6.79 6.41 -1.10
C LEU A 23 8.08 7.10 -0.63
N LYS A 24 7.95 8.33 -0.14
CA LYS A 24 9.04 9.09 0.48
C LYS A 24 8.71 9.33 1.95
N TYR A 25 9.64 9.04 2.85
CA TYR A 25 9.51 9.38 4.26
C TYR A 25 10.88 9.45 4.94
N ALA A 26 10.95 10.19 6.04
CA ALA A 26 12.18 10.30 6.82
C ALA A 26 12.22 9.22 7.91
N ILE A 27 13.39 8.59 8.07
CA ILE A 27 13.69 7.64 9.15
C ILE A 27 15.07 7.98 9.70
N LEU A 28 15.19 8.12 11.02
CA LEU A 28 16.46 8.39 11.70
C LEU A 28 17.22 9.60 11.09
N GLY A 29 16.48 10.63 10.65
CA GLY A 29 17.05 11.83 10.04
C GLY A 29 17.56 11.65 8.61
N ARG A 30 17.22 10.55 7.93
CA ARG A 30 17.51 10.31 6.51
C ARG A 30 16.22 10.16 5.72
N ASP A 31 16.16 10.82 4.57
CA ASP A 31 15.08 10.59 3.61
C ASP A 31 15.30 9.26 2.90
N VAL A 32 14.27 8.41 2.92
CA VAL A 32 14.24 7.18 2.15
C VAL A 32 13.11 7.24 1.12
N GLU A 33 13.39 6.67 -0.04
CA GLU A 33 12.47 6.60 -1.16
C GLU A 33 12.33 5.16 -1.64
N PHE A 34 11.09 4.69 -1.76
CA PHE A 34 10.75 3.39 -2.32
C PHE A 34 9.82 3.57 -3.50
N SER A 35 10.02 2.79 -4.55
CA SER A 35 9.10 2.73 -5.68
C SER A 35 8.61 1.30 -5.91
N TRP A 36 7.39 1.16 -6.43
CA TRP A 36 6.84 -0.13 -6.83
C TRP A 36 5.92 0.02 -8.03
N LEU A 37 5.83 -1.07 -8.80
CA LEU A 37 4.81 -1.23 -9.84
C LEU A 37 3.64 -1.99 -9.23
N ALA A 38 2.46 -1.37 -9.17
CA ALA A 38 1.25 -2.00 -8.67
C ALA A 38 0.35 -2.45 -9.82
N ARG A 39 -0.23 -3.64 -9.70
CA ARG A 39 -1.31 -4.13 -10.56
C ARG A 39 -2.63 -4.10 -9.81
N ASN A 40 -3.58 -3.35 -10.35
CA ASN A 40 -4.98 -3.42 -9.99
C ASN A 40 -5.54 -4.76 -10.46
N MET A 41 -6.13 -5.49 -9.52
CA MET A 41 -6.84 -6.73 -9.79
C MET A 41 -8.30 -6.42 -10.15
N THR A 42 -9.01 -7.37 -10.75
CA THR A 42 -10.40 -7.16 -11.21
C THR A 42 -11.28 -6.59 -10.09
N PRO A 43 -11.79 -5.35 -10.22
CA PRO A 43 -12.58 -4.74 -9.17
C PRO A 43 -13.96 -5.41 -9.06
N THR A 44 -14.50 -5.40 -7.86
CA THR A 44 -15.91 -5.78 -7.63
C THR A 44 -16.71 -4.51 -7.46
N LYS A 45 -17.58 -4.21 -8.43
CA LYS A 45 -18.35 -2.95 -8.51
C LYS A 45 -18.99 -2.63 -7.16
N ASN A 46 -18.78 -1.42 -6.67
CA ASN A 46 -19.31 -0.89 -5.40
C ASN A 46 -18.92 -1.68 -4.12
N GLN A 47 -17.98 -2.63 -4.21
CA GLN A 47 -17.64 -3.51 -3.09
C GLN A 47 -16.15 -3.55 -2.79
N LYS A 48 -15.29 -3.63 -3.82
CA LYS A 48 -13.87 -3.89 -3.61
C LYS A 48 -12.99 -3.36 -4.74
N ILE A 49 -11.93 -2.67 -4.34
CA ILE A 49 -10.75 -2.39 -5.17
C ILE A 49 -9.58 -3.08 -4.47
N HIS A 50 -8.71 -3.74 -5.22
CA HIS A 50 -7.55 -4.42 -4.65
C HIS A 50 -6.38 -4.48 -5.62
N TRP A 51 -5.18 -4.53 -5.07
CA TRP A 51 -3.94 -4.48 -5.82
C TRP A 51 -2.89 -5.41 -5.22
N ARG A 52 -1.84 -5.64 -6.00
CA ARG A 52 -0.58 -6.23 -5.56
C ARG A 52 0.59 -5.54 -6.26
N SER A 53 1.73 -5.42 -5.58
CA SER A 53 2.98 -5.07 -6.24
C SER A 53 3.40 -6.20 -7.17
N LEU A 54 3.97 -5.85 -8.31
CA LEU A 54 4.66 -6.76 -9.22
C LEU A 54 6.17 -6.67 -9.04
N GLU A 55 6.68 -5.48 -8.72
CA GLU A 55 8.10 -5.14 -8.63
C GLU A 55 8.33 -4.08 -7.55
N GLY A 56 9.58 -3.93 -7.09
CA GLY A 56 9.96 -2.93 -6.09
C GLY A 56 9.52 -3.33 -4.68
N LEU A 57 9.01 -2.37 -3.89
CA LEU A 57 8.57 -2.60 -2.51
C LEU A 57 7.41 -3.61 -2.45
N PRO A 58 7.59 -4.82 -1.87
CA PRO A 58 6.53 -5.82 -1.82
C PRO A 58 5.36 -5.35 -0.96
N ASN A 59 4.20 -5.19 -1.59
CA ASN A 59 2.96 -4.82 -0.91
C ASN A 59 1.71 -5.33 -1.64
N ARG A 60 0.62 -5.43 -0.90
CA ARG A 60 -0.71 -5.71 -1.43
C ARG A 60 -1.74 -5.04 -0.55
N GLY A 61 -2.91 -4.80 -1.11
CA GLY A 61 -3.99 -4.25 -0.30
C GLY A 61 -5.34 -4.34 -0.97
N ALA A 62 -6.35 -3.98 -0.19
CA ALA A 62 -7.71 -3.90 -0.64
C ALA A 62 -8.44 -2.78 0.10
N VAL A 63 -9.24 -2.03 -0.65
CA VAL A 63 -10.28 -1.15 -0.14
C VAL A 63 -11.61 -1.88 -0.30
N ARG A 64 -12.34 -2.05 0.79
CA ARG A 64 -13.69 -2.61 0.81
C ARG A 64 -14.70 -1.54 1.18
N PHE A 65 -15.83 -1.55 0.49
CA PHE A 65 -16.90 -0.60 0.64
C PHE A 65 -18.13 -1.31 1.20
N PHE A 66 -18.67 -0.79 2.30
CA PHE A 66 -19.88 -1.30 2.94
C PHE A 66 -20.90 -0.16 3.00
N PRO A 67 -21.91 -0.14 2.11
CA PRO A 67 -22.98 0.85 2.16
C PRO A 67 -23.63 0.91 3.55
N LYS A 68 -23.89 2.12 4.04
CA LYS A 68 -24.55 2.37 5.33
C LYS A 68 -25.89 3.09 5.15
N SER A 69 -25.95 4.06 4.24
CA SER A 69 -27.17 4.76 3.83
C SER A 69 -27.02 5.28 2.39
N SER A 70 -28.03 6.00 1.88
CA SER A 70 -27.96 6.68 0.58
C SER A 70 -26.86 7.76 0.49
N SER A 71 -26.38 8.25 1.63
CA SER A 71 -25.36 9.31 1.72
C SER A 71 -24.10 8.90 2.47
N SER A 72 -23.97 7.64 2.89
CA SER A 72 -22.82 7.18 3.67
C SER A 72 -22.37 5.76 3.35
N CYS A 73 -21.05 5.56 3.38
CA CYS A 73 -20.41 4.27 3.14
C CYS A 73 -19.26 4.09 4.14
N ARG A 74 -19.19 2.92 4.77
CA ARG A 74 -18.03 2.55 5.58
C ARG A 74 -16.96 1.97 4.67
N VAL A 75 -15.76 2.56 4.72
CA VAL A 75 -14.60 2.11 3.97
C VAL A 75 -13.67 1.33 4.91
N GLN A 76 -13.21 0.17 4.48
CA GLN A 76 -12.19 -0.62 5.17
C GLN A 76 -10.97 -0.76 4.27
N LEU A 77 -9.86 -0.20 4.70
CA LEU A 77 -8.55 -0.37 4.06
C LEU A 77 -7.79 -1.50 4.75
N THR A 78 -7.24 -2.42 3.96
CA THR A 78 -6.30 -3.45 4.44
C THR A 78 -5.05 -3.37 3.58
N VAL A 79 -3.89 -3.26 4.24
CA VAL A 79 -2.59 -3.22 3.58
C VAL A 79 -1.69 -4.26 4.23
N ALA A 80 -0.97 -5.01 3.40
CA ALA A 80 0.12 -5.88 3.81
C ALA A 80 1.35 -5.49 3.02
N TYR A 81 2.48 -5.36 3.70
CA TYR A 81 3.76 -4.98 3.13
C TYR A 81 4.85 -5.80 3.79
N GLU A 82 5.95 -6.00 3.08
CA GLU A 82 7.17 -6.52 3.68
C GLU A 82 8.01 -5.34 4.14
N VAL A 83 8.52 -5.41 5.37
CA VAL A 83 9.46 -4.42 5.89
C VAL A 83 10.80 -4.67 5.21
N PRO A 84 11.37 -3.69 4.47
CA PRO A 84 12.71 -3.82 3.92
C PRO A 84 13.71 -4.24 5.01
N GLU A 85 14.59 -5.20 4.73
CA GLU A 85 15.54 -5.72 5.72
C GLU A 85 16.43 -4.62 6.31
N ILE A 86 16.76 -3.58 5.52
CA ILE A 86 17.51 -2.39 5.97
C ILE A 86 16.81 -1.62 7.11
N LEU A 87 15.51 -1.80 7.26
CA LEU A 87 14.68 -1.21 8.32
C LEU A 87 14.33 -2.20 9.42
N THR A 88 14.66 -3.48 9.24
CA THR A 88 14.53 -4.45 10.31
C THR A 88 15.62 -4.10 11.33
N PRO A 89 15.28 -3.64 12.55
CA PRO A 89 16.29 -3.47 13.56
C PRO A 89 17.00 -4.82 13.69
N VAL A 90 18.33 -4.82 13.61
CA VAL A 90 19.14 -6.01 13.87
C VAL A 90 19.02 -6.30 15.37
N ALA A 91 17.86 -6.82 15.76
CA ALA A 91 17.46 -7.13 17.12
C ALA A 91 16.64 -8.41 17.03
N SER A 92 17.32 -9.51 17.31
CA SER A 92 16.80 -10.82 17.69
C SER A 92 15.27 -10.92 17.84
N VAL A 93 14.69 -11.79 17.00
CA VAL A 93 13.35 -12.38 17.07
C VAL A 93 12.70 -12.29 18.46
N SER A 94 11.56 -11.62 18.53
CA SER A 94 10.52 -11.95 19.51
C SER A 94 9.15 -11.68 18.88
N SER A 95 8.52 -12.76 18.46
CA SER A 95 7.15 -12.81 17.95
C SER A 95 6.21 -12.05 18.89
N LYS A 96 5.59 -10.97 18.40
CA LYS A 96 4.33 -10.48 18.96
C LYS A 96 3.28 -10.38 17.85
N ARG A 97 2.39 -11.36 17.88
CA ARG A 97 1.18 -11.48 17.07
C ARG A 97 0.21 -10.36 17.44
N ALA A 98 0.06 -9.36 16.58
CA ALA A 98 -1.03 -8.40 16.68
C ALA A 98 -2.24 -8.94 15.91
N ARG A 99 -3.31 -9.26 16.64
CA ARG A 99 -4.65 -9.47 16.07
C ARG A 99 -5.36 -8.10 16.05
N ILE A 100 -5.96 -7.78 14.92
CA ILE A 100 -7.01 -6.77 14.79
C ILE A 100 -8.32 -7.51 14.62
#